data_AF-A0A923ZB97-F1
#
_entry.id   AF-A0A923ZB97-F1
#
_cell.length_a   1.000
_cell.length_b   1.000
_cell.length_c   1.000
_cell.angle_alpha   90.00
_cell.angle_beta   90.00
_cell.angle_gamma   90.00
#
_symmetry.space_group_name_H-M   'P 1'
#
loop_
_entity.id
_entity.type
_entity.pdbx_description
1 polymer ?
#
loop_
_entity_poly.entity_id
_entity_poly.type
_entity_poly.pdbx_seq_one_letter_code
_entity_poly.pdbx_strand_id
1 'polypeptide(L)'
;RQPLPADVQARLTNIVGIIAGVEAKVPAQARTATAAINAARRDAARSGDAEVERSRYEALFMPLSIEDRQLEVLSDDVVGRDGADAVLAQIADLRARLAALDKQRTALPE
;
A
#
# COMPACT_ATOMS: atom_id res chain seq x y z
N ARG A 1 -21.18 -25.79 8.82
CA ARG A 1 -19.95 -24.97 8.74
C ARG A 1 -20.14 -23.80 9.72
N GLN A 2 -19.07 -23.21 10.24
CA GLN A 2 -19.18 -22.08 11.18
C GLN A 2 -19.35 -20.77 10.40
N PRO A 3 -20.10 -19.79 10.93
CA PRO A 3 -20.16 -18.47 10.33
C PRO A 3 -18.81 -17.75 10.41
N LEU A 4 -18.63 -16.75 9.54
CA LEU A 4 -17.49 -15.83 9.61
C LEU A 4 -17.44 -15.12 10.98
N PRO A 5 -16.23 -14.79 11.47
CA PRO A 5 -16.08 -13.89 12.61
C PRO A 5 -16.79 -12.54 12.34
N ALA A 6 -17.42 -11.98 13.37
CA ALA A 6 -18.24 -10.77 13.24
C ALA A 6 -17.42 -9.51 12.85
N ASP A 7 -16.12 -9.52 13.10
CA ASP A 7 -15.20 -8.41 12.86
C ASP A 7 -14.53 -8.44 11.48
N VAL A 8 -14.72 -9.51 10.67
CA VAL A 8 -14.10 -9.65 9.33
C VAL A 8 -14.38 -8.43 8.45
N GLN A 9 -15.64 -7.98 8.40
CA GLN A 9 -16.02 -6.85 7.54
C GLN A 9 -15.43 -5.52 8.01
N ALA A 10 -15.33 -5.32 9.32
CA ALA A 10 -14.71 -4.13 9.89
C ALA A 10 -13.21 -4.09 9.58
N ARG A 11 -12.52 -5.24 9.72
CA ARG A 11 -11.10 -5.39 9.36
C ARG A 11 -10.85 -5.12 7.88
N LEU A 12 -11.64 -5.72 6.97
CA LEU A 12 -11.54 -5.47 5.53
C LEU A 12 -11.78 -3.99 5.19
N THR A 13 -12.79 -3.37 5.78
CA THR A 13 -13.10 -1.95 5.56
C THR A 13 -11.93 -1.05 5.97
N ASN A 14 -11.28 -1.35 7.09
CA ASN A 14 -10.10 -0.62 7.54
C ASN A 14 -8.92 -0.76 6.54
N ILE A 15 -8.61 -1.99 6.13
CA ILE A 15 -7.54 -2.28 5.17
C ILE A 15 -7.81 -1.57 3.83
N VAL A 16 -9.05 -1.64 3.33
CA VAL A 16 -9.49 -0.93 2.11
C VAL A 16 -9.23 0.57 2.22
N GLY A 17 -9.58 1.18 3.36
CA GLY A 17 -9.37 2.61 3.59
C GLY A 17 -7.89 3.01 3.58
N ILE A 18 -7.03 2.20 4.18
CA ILE A 18 -5.58 2.44 4.22
C ILE A 18 -4.98 2.35 2.80
N ILE A 19 -5.28 1.26 2.07
CA ILE A 19 -4.78 1.06 0.70
C ILE A 19 -5.24 2.20 -0.21
N ALA A 20 -6.54 2.54 -0.18
CA ALA A 20 -7.09 3.63 -0.99
C ALA A 20 -6.46 5.00 -0.63
N GLY A 21 -6.19 5.23 0.66
CA GLY A 21 -5.52 6.45 1.12
C GLY A 21 -4.10 6.60 0.61
N VAL A 22 -3.37 5.49 0.45
CA VAL A 22 -2.03 5.49 -0.16
C VAL A 22 -2.12 5.67 -1.67
N GLU A 23 -2.97 4.90 -2.36
CA GLU A 23 -3.21 5.01 -3.81
C GLU A 23 -3.54 6.45 -4.24
N ALA A 24 -4.34 7.17 -3.45
CA ALA A 24 -4.69 8.56 -3.74
C ALA A 24 -3.50 9.54 -3.65
N LYS A 25 -2.51 9.25 -2.81
CA LYS A 25 -1.36 10.15 -2.55
C LYS A 25 -0.17 9.87 -3.46
N VAL A 26 0.04 8.61 -3.84
CA VAL A 26 1.22 8.17 -4.60
C VAL A 26 1.46 8.97 -5.89
N PRO A 27 0.46 9.23 -6.77
CA PRO A 27 0.72 9.95 -8.03
C PRO A 27 1.19 11.39 -7.86
N ALA A 28 0.72 12.08 -6.81
CA ALA A 28 1.16 13.44 -6.52
C ALA A 28 2.59 13.42 -5.93
N GLN A 29 2.84 12.54 -4.95
CA GLN A 29 4.14 12.47 -4.29
C GLN A 29 5.25 11.97 -5.23
N ALA A 30 4.94 11.04 -6.15
CA ALA A 30 5.88 10.58 -7.18
C ALA A 30 6.34 11.72 -8.10
N ARG A 31 5.40 12.59 -8.52
CA ARG A 31 5.73 13.77 -9.35
C ARG A 31 6.61 14.76 -8.60
N THR A 32 6.30 15.02 -7.33
CA THR A 32 7.11 15.91 -6.47
C THR A 32 8.53 15.37 -6.27
N ALA A 33 8.66 14.10 -5.91
CA ALA A 33 9.96 13.45 -5.72
C ALA A 33 10.79 13.45 -7.01
N THR A 34 10.17 13.09 -8.14
CA THR A 34 10.82 13.10 -9.45
C THR A 34 11.31 14.51 -9.84
N ALA A 35 10.51 15.54 -9.58
CA ALA A 35 10.91 16.92 -9.86
C ALA A 35 12.10 17.37 -8.99
N ALA A 36 12.12 17.01 -7.70
CA ALA A 36 13.22 17.29 -6.80
C ALA A 36 14.51 16.58 -7.22
N ILE A 37 14.43 15.28 -7.56
CA ILE A 37 15.57 14.49 -8.07
C ILE A 37 16.16 15.13 -9.33
N ASN A 38 15.30 15.50 -10.29
CA ASN A 38 15.76 16.15 -11.53
C ASN A 38 16.35 17.55 -11.29
N ALA A 39 15.91 18.28 -10.27
CA ALA A 39 16.52 19.55 -9.88
C ALA A 39 17.90 19.36 -9.26
N ALA A 40 18.06 18.38 -8.37
CA ALA A 40 19.35 18.02 -7.76
C ALA A 40 20.41 17.59 -8.78
N ARG A 41 20.01 16.92 -9.87
CA ARG A 41 20.90 16.58 -10.98
C ARG A 41 21.51 17.80 -11.68
N ARG A 42 20.84 18.96 -11.64
CA ARG A 42 21.31 20.22 -12.23
C ARG A 42 22.05 21.12 -11.24
N ASP A 43 21.84 20.90 -9.94
CA ASP A 43 22.38 21.73 -8.88
C ASP A 43 22.62 20.89 -7.62
N ALA A 44 23.90 20.66 -7.31
CA ALA A 44 24.32 19.82 -6.18
C ALA A 44 23.86 20.37 -4.82
N ALA A 45 23.62 21.69 -4.70
CA ALA A 45 23.10 22.29 -3.48
C ALA A 45 21.70 21.78 -3.12
N ARG A 46 20.98 21.19 -4.09
CA ARG A 46 19.61 20.67 -3.94
C ARG A 46 19.53 19.17 -3.68
N SER A 47 20.67 18.49 -3.48
CA SER A 47 20.68 17.05 -3.18
C SER A 47 19.86 16.70 -1.92
N GLY A 48 19.86 17.57 -0.91
CA GLY A 48 19.06 17.37 0.31
C GLY A 48 17.55 17.40 0.06
N ASP A 49 17.08 18.29 -0.81
CA ASP A 49 15.65 18.36 -1.19
C ASP A 49 15.19 17.05 -1.85
N ALA A 50 16.03 16.49 -2.72
CA ALA A 50 15.73 15.23 -3.40
C ALA A 50 15.64 14.05 -2.42
N GLU A 51 16.53 13.98 -1.43
CA GLU A 51 16.48 12.95 -0.39
C GLU A 51 15.22 13.09 0.48
N VAL A 52 14.88 14.31 0.91
CA VAL A 52 13.66 14.56 1.69
C VAL A 52 12.40 14.12 0.95
N GLU A 53 12.27 14.48 -0.33
CA GLU A 53 11.09 14.12 -1.11
C GLU A 53 11.04 12.62 -1.45
N ARG A 54 12.20 11.97 -1.64
CA ARG A 54 12.30 10.51 -1.77
C ARG A 54 11.85 9.82 -0.48
N SER A 55 12.34 10.25 0.69
CA SER A 55 11.91 9.69 1.97
C SER A 55 10.42 9.89 2.23
N ARG A 56 9.86 11.06 1.89
CA ARG A 56 8.40 11.32 1.99
C ARG A 56 7.60 10.39 1.08
N TYR A 57 8.10 10.12 -0.12
CA TYR A 57 7.49 9.16 -1.04
C TYR A 57 7.52 7.74 -0.47
N GLU A 58 8.69 7.26 -0.03
CA GLU A 58 8.86 5.92 0.54
C GLU A 58 8.03 5.72 1.82
N ALA A 59 7.92 6.75 2.64
CA ALA A 59 7.12 6.73 3.87
C ALA A 59 5.63 6.44 3.62
N LEU A 60 5.08 6.75 2.44
CA LEU A 60 3.69 6.42 2.09
C LEU A 60 3.44 4.90 2.06
N PHE A 61 4.47 4.11 1.78
CA PHE A 61 4.36 2.66 1.62
C PHE A 61 4.63 1.89 2.91
N MET A 62 5.22 2.52 3.93
CA MET A 62 5.52 1.89 5.22
C MET A 62 4.33 1.16 5.87
N PRO A 63 3.10 1.70 5.91
CA PRO A 63 1.98 1.00 6.54
C PRO A 63 1.54 -0.25 5.74
N LEU A 64 1.85 -0.36 4.45
CA LEU A 64 1.30 -1.41 3.59
C LEU A 64 1.79 -2.83 3.93
N SER A 65 2.98 -2.96 4.53
CA SER A 65 3.50 -4.27 4.96
C SER A 65 2.70 -4.86 6.13
N ILE A 66 2.16 -4.00 6.99
CA ILE A 66 1.28 -4.40 8.09
C ILE A 66 -0.03 -4.92 7.50
N GLU A 67 -0.59 -4.22 6.51
CA GLU A 67 -1.86 -4.61 5.88
C GLU A 67 -1.75 -5.92 5.09
N ASP A 68 -0.65 -6.19 4.38
CA ASP A 68 -0.44 -7.50 3.72
C ASP A 68 -0.43 -8.64 4.74
N ARG A 69 0.24 -8.44 5.89
CA ARG A 69 0.25 -9.44 6.96
C ARG A 69 -1.13 -9.62 7.60
N GLN A 70 -1.90 -8.56 7.77
CA GLN A 70 -3.27 -8.64 8.27
C GLN A 70 -4.19 -9.40 7.30
N LEU A 71 -4.02 -9.22 5.99
CA LEU A 71 -4.76 -9.96 4.97
C LEU A 71 -4.43 -11.46 4.98
N GLU A 72 -3.17 -11.83 5.24
CA GLU A 72 -2.77 -13.22 5.41
C GLU A 72 -3.45 -13.87 6.62
N VAL A 73 -3.40 -13.21 7.78
CA VAL A 73 -4.08 -13.68 9.01
C VAL A 73 -5.59 -13.79 8.78
N LEU A 74 -6.19 -12.80 8.12
CA LEU A 74 -7.62 -12.82 7.82
C LEU A 74 -8.00 -13.95 6.87
N SER A 75 -7.13 -14.26 5.89
CA SER A 75 -7.32 -15.40 4.99
C SER A 75 -7.40 -16.68 5.79
N ASP A 76 -6.44 -16.93 6.69
CA ASP A 76 -6.41 -18.11 7.56
C ASP A 76 -7.64 -18.20 8.47
N ASP A 77 -8.09 -17.07 9.03
CA ASP A 77 -9.24 -17.00 9.92
C ASP A 77 -10.55 -17.43 9.24
N VAL A 78 -10.69 -17.19 7.92
CA VAL A 78 -11.94 -17.44 7.19
C VAL A 78 -11.99 -18.76 6.43
N VAL A 79 -10.86 -19.46 6.22
CA VAL A 79 -10.84 -20.73 5.47
C VAL A 79 -11.81 -21.75 6.08
N GLY A 80 -12.61 -22.37 5.21
CA GLY A 80 -13.56 -23.43 5.60
C GLY A 80 -14.86 -22.94 6.27
N ARG A 81 -15.06 -21.62 6.37
CA ARG A 81 -16.27 -21.01 6.93
C ARG A 81 -17.34 -20.73 5.88
N ASP A 82 -18.59 -20.57 6.33
CA ASP A 82 -19.69 -20.20 5.44
C ASP A 82 -19.53 -18.76 4.95
N GLY A 83 -19.52 -18.56 3.63
CA GLY A 83 -19.27 -17.25 3.00
C GLY A 83 -17.79 -16.90 2.81
N ALA A 84 -16.86 -17.82 3.10
CA ALA A 84 -15.42 -17.60 2.95
C ALA A 84 -15.02 -17.19 1.52
N ASP A 85 -15.64 -17.77 0.49
CA ASP A 85 -15.26 -17.55 -0.91
C ASP A 85 -15.33 -16.07 -1.31
N ALA A 86 -16.38 -15.36 -0.86
CA ALA A 86 -16.55 -13.94 -1.15
C ALA A 86 -15.48 -13.09 -0.43
N VAL A 87 -15.10 -13.46 0.79
CA VAL A 87 -14.05 -12.78 1.56
C VAL A 87 -12.68 -13.04 0.95
N LEU A 88 -12.37 -14.29 0.61
CA LEU A 88 -11.10 -14.67 -0.02
C LEU A 88 -10.91 -13.97 -1.37
N ALA A 89 -11.98 -13.80 -2.15
CA ALA A 89 -11.93 -13.01 -3.39
C ALA A 89 -11.58 -11.53 -3.13
N GLN A 90 -12.16 -10.91 -2.10
CA GLN A 90 -11.81 -9.54 -1.71
C GLN A 90 -10.36 -9.44 -1.21
N ILE A 91 -9.90 -10.40 -0.43
CA ILE A 91 -8.50 -10.48 0.02
C ILE A 91 -7.56 -10.57 -1.18
N ALA A 92 -7.86 -11.41 -2.16
CA ALA A 92 -7.05 -11.56 -3.37
C ALA A 92 -6.93 -10.25 -4.17
N ASP A 93 -8.04 -9.50 -4.31
CA ASP A 93 -8.04 -8.18 -4.95
C ASP A 93 -7.15 -7.18 -4.19
N LEU A 94 -7.29 -7.12 -2.86
CA LEU A 94 -6.48 -6.23 -2.02
C LEU A 94 -4.98 -6.56 -2.11
N ARG A 95 -4.61 -7.85 -2.13
CA ARG A 95 -3.22 -8.27 -2.31
C ARG A 95 -2.67 -7.92 -3.69
N ALA A 96 -3.50 -8.00 -4.75
CA ALA A 96 -3.10 -7.56 -6.08
C ALA A 96 -2.81 -6.04 -6.11
N ARG A 97 -3.64 -5.24 -5.42
CA ARG A 97 -3.42 -3.79 -5.27
C ARG A 97 -2.15 -3.48 -4.48
N LEU A 98 -1.89 -4.19 -3.38
CA LEU A 98 -0.64 -4.07 -2.62
C LEU A 98 0.60 -4.39 -3.48
N ALA A 99 0.55 -5.46 -4.27
CA ALA A 99 1.63 -5.81 -5.19
C ALA A 99 1.85 -4.74 -6.29
N ALA A 100 0.77 -4.09 -6.76
CA ALA A 100 0.88 -2.98 -7.69
C ALA A 100 1.53 -1.73 -7.05
N LEU A 101 1.18 -1.43 -5.79
CA LEU A 101 1.80 -0.34 -5.03
C LEU A 101 3.28 -0.61 -4.74
N ASP A 102 3.66 -1.86 -4.42
CA ASP A 102 5.06 -2.20 -4.17
C ASP A 102 5.93 -2.00 -5.41
N LYS A 103 5.41 -2.29 -6.61
CA LYS A 103 6.11 -1.96 -7.87
C LYS A 103 6.28 -0.45 -8.07
N GLN A 104 5.34 0.37 -7.59
CA GLN A 104 5.44 1.83 -7.68
C GLN A 104 6.46 2.39 -6.68
N ARG A 105 6.63 1.75 -5.52
CA ARG A 105 7.62 2.14 -4.50
C ARG A 105 9.03 2.23 -5.09
N THR A 106 9.39 1.33 -6.00
CA THR A 106 10.74 1.25 -6.60
C THR A 106 10.87 1.98 -7.94
N ALA A 107 9.85 2.71 -8.37
CA ALA A 107 9.81 3.33 -9.70
C ALA A 107 10.44 4.73 -9.79
N LEU A 108 10.95 5.29 -8.69
CA LEU A 108 11.60 6.60 -8.72
C LEU A 108 12.97 6.51 -9.43
N PRO A 109 13.37 7.54 -10.19
CA PRO A 109 14.70 7.60 -10.79
C PRO A 109 15.79 7.67 -9.71
N GLU A 110 16.91 6.99 -9.96
CA GLU A 110 18.12 7.06 -9.13
C GLU A 110 18.73 8.47 -9.09
#